data_AF-A0AAN8UEX7-F1
#
_entry.id   AF-A0AAN8UEX7-F1
#
_cell.length_a   1.000
_cell.length_b   1.000
_cell.length_c   1.000
_cell.angle_alpha   90.00
_cell.angle_beta   90.00
_cell.angle_gamma   90.00
#
_symmetry.space_group_name_H-M   'P 1'
#
loop_
_entity.id
_entity.type
_entity.pdbx_description
1 polymer ?
#
loop_
_entity_poly.entity_id
_entity_poly.type
_entity_poly.pdbx_seq_one_letter_code
_entity_poly.pdbx_strand_id
1 'polypeptide(L)' 'MDHRPSSPLLGVQVNVFNCGGLVMGIQILHIVSDAFTLATFVNEWAYTSLTGTTKYCLPISFGHLSSLFPTRML' A
#
# COMPACT_ATOMS: atom_id res chain seq x y z
N MET A 1 -20.32 -21.90 -0.72
CA MET A 1 -19.37 -21.15 -1.57
C MET A 1 -18.41 -20.47 -0.64
N ASP A 2 -17.22 -21.07 -0.45
CA ASP A 2 -16.22 -20.58 0.49
C ASP A 2 -15.68 -19.23 0.02
N HIS A 3 -16.06 -18.15 0.72
CA HIS A 3 -15.37 -16.88 0.62
C HIS A 3 -14.08 -16.99 1.42
N ARG A 4 -13.10 -17.75 0.90
CA ARG A 4 -11.72 -17.59 1.35
C ARG A 4 -11.34 -16.15 1.01
N PRO A 5 -11.01 -15.29 1.98
CA PRO A 5 -10.47 -13.98 1.64
C PRO A 5 -9.19 -14.25 0.84
N SER A 6 -9.21 -13.93 -0.45
CA SER A 6 -7.99 -13.86 -1.24
C SER A 6 -7.07 -12.89 -0.51
N SER A 7 -5.89 -13.34 -0.10
CA SER A 7 -4.89 -12.46 0.49
C SER A 7 -4.70 -11.26 -0.46
N PRO A 8 -4.87 -10.02 0.01
CA PRO A 8 -4.76 -8.85 -0.85
C PRO A 8 -3.33 -8.72 -1.38
N LEU A 9 -3.22 -8.23 -2.62
CA LEU A 9 -1.95 -8.10 -3.35
C LEU A 9 -0.99 -7.11 -2.67
N LEU A 10 -1.55 -6.08 -2.04
CA LEU A 10 -0.85 -4.99 -1.39
C LEU A 10 -1.53 -4.69 -0.04
N GLY A 11 -0.74 -4.35 0.96
CA GLY A 11 -1.18 -3.78 2.23
C GLY A 11 -0.30 -2.59 2.59
N VAL A 12 -0.91 -1.48 2.99
CA VAL A 12 -0.20 -0.30 3.47
C VAL A 12 -0.73 0.07 4.85
N GLN A 13 0.19 0.21 5.82
CA GLN A 13 -0.09 0.75 7.15
C GLN A 13 0.65 2.07 7.31
N VAL A 14 -0.04 3.08 7.81
CA VAL A 14 0.53 4.40 8.10
C VAL A 14 0.44 4.68 9.59
N ASN A 15 1.59 4.89 10.23
CA ASN A 15 1.69 5.20 11.65
C ASN A 15 2.23 6.61 11.85
N VAL A 16 1.38 7.52 12.32
CA VAL A 16 1.76 8.87 12.75
C VAL A 16 2.04 8.83 14.26
N PHE A 17 3.19 9.37 14.66
CA PHE A 17 3.60 9.50 16.05
C PHE A 17 3.28 10.90 16.58
N ASN A 18 3.14 11.04 17.90
CA ASN A 18 2.81 12.33 18.53
C ASN A 18 3.88 13.42 18.28
N CYS A 19 5.11 13.04 17.96
CA CYS A 19 6.18 13.96 17.55
C CYS A 19 6.04 14.46 16.10
N GLY A 20 5.01 14.04 15.37
CA GLY A 20 4.84 14.34 13.94
C GLY A 20 5.60 13.39 13.01
N GLY A 21 6.39 12.47 13.55
CA GLY A 21 7.06 11.43 12.75
C GLY A 21 6.05 10.48 12.08
N LEU A 22 6.43 9.93 10.92
CA LEU A 22 5.62 9.01 10.12
C LEU A 22 6.40 7.75 9.80
N VAL A 23 5.78 6.58 10.00
CA VAL A 23 6.30 5.30 9.49
C VAL A 23 5.25 4.67 8.58
N MET A 24 5.68 4.22 7.40
CA MET A 24 4.85 3.47 6.46
C MET A 24 5.33 2.02 6.37
N GLY A 25 4.45 1.08 6.69
CA GLY A 25 4.66 -0.35 6.47
C GLY A 25 4.00 -0.78 5.18
N ILE A 26 4.72 -1.47 4.30
CA ILE A 26 4.20 -1.97 3.03
C ILE A 26 4.41 -3.48 2.97
N GLN A 27 3.33 -4.21 2.70
CA GLN A 27 3.35 -5.64 2.42
C GLN A 27 2.87 -5.85 0.98
N ILE A 28 3.66 -6.54 0.17
CA ILE A 28 3.29 -6.89 -1.21
C ILE A 28 3.48 -8.40 -1.41
N LEU A 29 2.57 -9.05 -2.14
CA LEU A 29 2.74 -10.47 -2.44
C LEU A 29 3.95 -10.68 -3.35
N HIS A 30 4.89 -11.51 -2.90
CA HIS A 30 6.12 -11.82 -3.65
C HIS A 30 5.84 -12.56 -4.97
N ILE A 31 4.65 -13.15 -5.14
CA ILE A 31 4.26 -13.80 -6.41
C ILE A 31 4.14 -12.81 -7.57
N VAL A 32 3.88 -11.52 -7.27
CA VAL A 32 3.75 -10.45 -8.27
C VAL A 32 4.85 -9.39 -8.17
N SER A 33 5.81 -9.55 -7.27
CA SER A 33 6.83 -8.54 -7.00
C SER A 33 8.10 -9.11 -6.42
N ASP A 34 9.21 -8.45 -6.71
CA ASP A 34 10.48 -8.60 -6.01
C ASP A 34 10.85 -7.28 -5.31
N ALA A 35 12.01 -7.24 -4.66
CA ALA A 35 12.48 -6.06 -3.96
C ALA A 35 12.66 -4.84 -4.90
N PHE A 36 13.07 -5.07 -6.14
CA PHE A 36 13.22 -4.00 -7.14
C PHE A 36 11.86 -3.41 -7.50
N THR A 37 10.88 -4.26 -7.76
CA THR A 37 9.49 -3.89 -8.06
C THR A 37 8.87 -3.11 -6.90
N LEU A 38 9.11 -3.53 -5.65
CA LEU A 38 8.67 -2.79 -4.46
C LEU A 38 9.31 -1.40 -4.38
N ALA A 39 10.61 -1.28 -4.65
CA ALA A 39 11.30 0.01 -4.64
C ALA A 39 10.78 0.95 -5.75
N THR A 40 10.57 0.42 -6.96
CA THR A 40 9.96 1.17 -8.07
C THR A 40 8.56 1.65 -7.69
N PHE A 41 7.73 0.78 -7.11
CA PHE A 41 6.40 1.14 -6.64
C PHE A 41 6.43 2.31 -5.64
N VAL A 42 7.33 2.28 -4.65
CA VAL A 42 7.46 3.36 -3.65
C VAL A 42 7.91 4.67 -4.29
N ASN A 43 8.86 4.63 -5.22
CA ASN A 43 9.35 5.82 -5.93
C ASN A 43 8.25 6.47 -6.77
N GLU A 44 7.52 5.67 -7.55
CA GLU A 44 6.39 6.17 -8.35
C GLU A 44 5.27 6.69 -7.45
N TRP A 45 4.96 6.00 -6.35
CA TRP A 45 3.97 6.48 -5.39
C TRP A 45 4.36 7.85 -4.80
N ALA A 46 5.62 8.04 -4.45
CA ALA A 46 6.13 9.33 -3.96
C ALA A 46 6.06 10.41 -5.05
N TYR A 47 6.48 10.10 -6.28
CA TYR A 47 6.42 11.02 -7.42
C TYR A 47 4.99 11.46 -7.75
N THR A 48 4.04 10.51 -7.84
CA THR A 48 2.63 10.82 -8.08
C THR A 48 2.03 11.64 -6.93
N SER A 49 2.37 11.32 -5.68
CA SER A 49 1.90 12.08 -4.51
C SER A 49 2.42 13.52 -4.52
N LEU A 50 3.65 13.74 -4.98
CA LEU A 50 4.27 15.06 -5.08
C LEU A 50 3.72 15.88 -6.25
N THR A 51 3.53 15.26 -7.42
CA THR A 51 3.21 15.96 -8.68
C THR A 51 1.71 15.98 -9.01
N GLY A 52 0.90 15.16 -8.36
CA GLY A 52 -0.51 14.94 -8.70
C GLY A 52 -0.73 14.31 -10.08
N THR A 53 0.34 13.88 -10.76
CA THR A 53 0.26 13.41 -12.14
C THR A 53 0.06 11.90 -12.17
N THR A 54 -1.12 11.49 -12.63
CA THR A 54 -1.49 10.07 -12.85
C THR A 54 -1.45 9.69 -14.33
N LYS A 55 -0.88 10.53 -15.20
CA LYS A 55 -0.95 10.44 -16.67
C LYS A 55 -0.47 9.09 -17.25
N TYR A 56 0.37 8.36 -16.51
CA TYR A 56 0.89 7.04 -16.88
C TYR A 56 0.49 5.93 -15.88
N CYS A 57 -0.31 6.26 -14.86
CA CYS A 57 -0.75 5.31 -13.85
C CYS A 57 -2.05 4.67 -14.32
N LEU A 58 -2.06 3.33 -14.45
CA LEU A 58 -3.30 2.60 -14.67
C LEU A 58 -4.22 2.80 -13.46
N PRO A 59 -5.56 2.94 -13.64
CA PRO A 59 -6.50 3.00 -12.54
C PRO A 59 -6.61 1.61 -11.87
N ILE A 60 -5.59 1.23 -11.10
CA ILE A 60 -5.56 0.00 -10.33
C ILE A 60 -6.23 0.30 -8.98
N SER A 61 -7.39 -0.32 -8.75
CA SER A 61 -8.03 -0.29 -7.44
C SER A 61 -7.51 -1.45 -6.60
N PHE A 62 -6.75 -1.14 -5.56
CA PHE A 62 -6.42 -2.09 -4.50
C PHE A 62 -7.61 -2.10 -3.52
N GLY A 63 -8.54 -3.05 -3.69
CA GLY A 63 -9.72 -3.18 -2.82
C GLY A 63 -9.37 -3.27 -1.33
N HIS A 64 -10.35 -3.02 -0.45
CA HIS A 64 -10.36 -3.06 1.03
C HIS A 64 -9.01 -3.24 1.80
N LEU A 65 -8.01 -2.40 1.50
CA LEU A 65 -6.66 -2.43 2.08
C LEU A 65 -6.64 -2.24 3.60
N SER A 66 -7.60 -1.46 4.09
CA SER A 66 -7.78 -1.10 5.50
C SER A 66 -8.11 -2.28 6.40
N SER A 67 -8.59 -3.40 5.84
CA SER A 67 -8.92 -4.61 6.62
C SER A 67 -7.72 -5.49 6.97
N LEU A 68 -6.55 -5.22 6.39
CA LEU A 68 -5.33 -6.00 6.63
C LEU A 68 -4.68 -5.73 7.98
N PHE A 69 -4.85 -4.51 8.47
CA PHE A 69 -4.23 -4.06 9.70
C PHE A 69 -5.32 -3.84 10.74
N PRO A 70 -5.09 -4.23 11.99
CA PRO A 70 -6.04 -3.94 13.06
C PRO A 70 -6.37 -2.45 13.05
N THR A 71 -7.66 -2.12 13.04
CA THR A 71 -8.08 -0.74 13.29
C THR A 71 -7.52 -0.34 14.65
N ARG A 72 -6.91 0.85 14.77
CA ARG A 72 -6.48 1.35 16.07
C ARG A 72 -7.66 1.26 17.03
N MET A 73 -7.55 0.37 18.02
CA MET A 73 -8.44 0.38 19.18
C MET A 73 -8.00 1.59 19.98
N LEU A 74 -8.84 2.63 19.99
CA LEU A 74 -8.70 3.79 20.89
C LEU A 74 -8.86 3.34 22.34
#